data_AF-I1CDM5-F1
#
_entry.id   AF-I1CDM5-F1
#
_cell.length_a   1.000
_cell.length_b   1.000
_cell.length_c   1.000
_cell.angle_alpha   90.00
_cell.angle_beta   90.00
_cell.angle_gamma   90.00
#
_symmetry.space_group_name_H-M   'P 1'
#
loop_
_entity.id
_entity.type
_entity.pdbx_description
1 polymer ?
#
loop_
_entity_poly.entity_id
_entity_poly.type
_entity_poly.pdbx_seq_one_letter_code
_entity_poly.pdbx_strand_id
1 'polypeptide(L)'
;MVDERYCVRQVTKTRRSSAAKVAKELEKDIGRKVIAVTVHRTLRKAGLGAIEKPKTALLSAKNICKRLSWCMAHKDWTVDDWKRVIWSDETKINRFNSDGRTWAWIRSRESLKSHHVKMTVKHGGGSIMLWSAITYAGVGWMCKINGNMDKALYKEILEDELERTTEFNIDKLELERQQVIF
;
A
#
# COMPACT_ATOMS: atom_id res chain seq x y z
N MET A 1 -12.06 -40.37 10.69
CA MET A 1 -12.21 -38.98 11.16
C MET A 1 -10.99 -38.18 10.68
N VAL A 2 -11.16 -36.96 10.19
CA VAL A 2 -10.03 -36.09 9.83
C VAL A 2 -9.43 -35.51 11.11
N ASP A 3 -8.10 -35.48 11.21
CA ASP A 3 -7.43 -34.89 12.36
C ASP A 3 -7.56 -33.35 12.31
N GLU A 4 -8.50 -32.84 13.11
CA GLU A 4 -8.81 -31.41 13.23
C GLU A 4 -7.61 -30.61 13.74
N ARG A 5 -6.89 -31.12 14.74
CA ARG A 5 -5.70 -30.46 15.31
C ARG A 5 -4.60 -30.34 14.29
N TYR A 6 -4.37 -31.40 13.50
CA TYR A 6 -3.41 -31.35 12.41
C TYR A 6 -3.82 -30.32 11.35
N CYS A 7 -5.08 -30.34 10.88
CA CYS A 7 -5.58 -29.39 9.88
C CYS A 7 -5.39 -27.93 10.32
N VAL A 8 -5.77 -27.61 11.56
CA VAL A 8 -5.65 -26.25 12.13
C VAL A 8 -4.19 -25.84 12.23
N ARG A 9 -3.31 -26.73 12.69
CA ARG A 9 -1.87 -26.44 12.81
C ARG A 9 -1.24 -26.15 11.44
N GLN A 10 -1.66 -26.86 10.41
CA GLN A 10 -1.12 -26.66 9.05
C GLN A 10 -1.45 -25.28 8.47
N VAL A 11 -2.63 -24.75 8.79
CA VAL A 11 -3.05 -23.43 8.30
C VAL A 11 -2.47 -22.31 9.15
N THR A 12 -2.35 -22.50 10.46
CA THR A 12 -1.95 -21.44 11.41
C THR A 12 -0.43 -21.30 11.60
N LYS A 13 0.35 -22.39 11.58
CA LYS A 13 1.80 -22.34 11.87
C LYS A 13 2.68 -22.48 10.63
N THR A 14 2.38 -23.42 9.73
CA THR A 14 3.22 -23.71 8.56
C THR A 14 2.88 -22.83 7.34
N ARG A 15 2.04 -21.79 7.51
CA ARG A 15 1.64 -20.81 6.48
C ARG A 15 0.99 -21.43 5.22
N ARG A 16 0.40 -22.63 5.32
CA ARG A 16 -0.22 -23.31 4.17
C ARG A 16 -1.66 -22.82 3.99
N SER A 17 -1.93 -22.14 2.87
CA SER A 17 -3.17 -21.36 2.74
C SER A 17 -4.34 -22.03 2.02
N SER A 18 -4.23 -23.30 1.57
CA SER A 18 -5.34 -23.97 0.89
C SER A 18 -5.65 -25.35 1.43
N ALA A 19 -6.94 -25.67 1.51
CA ALA A 19 -7.43 -26.97 1.98
C ALA A 19 -6.93 -28.13 1.12
N ALA A 20 -6.71 -27.91 -0.18
CA ALA A 20 -6.13 -28.91 -1.08
C ALA A 20 -4.67 -29.25 -0.74
N LYS A 21 -3.86 -28.25 -0.33
CA LYS A 21 -2.49 -28.50 0.12
C LYS A 21 -2.48 -29.25 1.45
N VAL A 22 -3.35 -28.87 2.39
CA VAL A 22 -3.50 -29.58 3.67
C VAL A 22 -3.95 -31.03 3.46
N ALA A 23 -4.85 -31.28 2.50
CA ALA A 23 -5.27 -32.63 2.14
C ALA A 23 -4.14 -33.52 1.60
N LYS A 24 -3.29 -32.99 0.71
CA LYS A 24 -2.10 -33.71 0.20
C LYS A 24 -1.10 -34.01 1.32
N GLU A 25 -0.92 -33.09 2.26
CA GLU A 25 0.01 -33.28 3.38
C GLU A 25 -0.53 -34.26 4.42
N LEU A 26 -1.85 -34.31 4.63
CA LEU A 26 -2.49 -35.37 5.44
C LEU A 26 -2.25 -36.76 4.85
N GLU A 27 -2.30 -36.87 3.51
CA GLU A 27 -1.99 -38.12 2.82
C GLU A 27 -0.50 -38.46 2.96
N LYS A 28 0.39 -37.48 2.83
CA LYS A 28 1.84 -37.67 2.94
C LYS A 28 2.32 -38.02 4.36
N ASP A 29 1.86 -37.28 5.36
CA ASP A 29 2.39 -37.36 6.73
C ASP A 29 1.69 -38.44 7.56
N ILE A 30 0.41 -38.72 7.28
CA ILE A 30 -0.45 -39.59 8.10
C ILE A 30 -0.99 -40.77 7.25
N GLY A 31 -0.66 -40.85 5.97
CA GLY A 31 -1.17 -41.89 5.06
C GLY A 31 -2.68 -41.77 4.79
N ARG A 32 -3.30 -40.64 5.16
CA ARG A 32 -4.76 -40.52 5.15
C ARG A 32 -5.24 -39.66 4.00
N LYS A 33 -5.72 -40.33 2.95
CA LYS A 33 -6.32 -39.68 1.80
C LYS A 33 -7.65 -39.02 2.17
N VAL A 34 -7.69 -37.69 2.03
CA VAL A 34 -8.88 -36.88 2.29
C VAL A 34 -9.11 -35.90 1.15
N ILE A 35 -10.37 -35.58 0.87
CA ILE A 35 -10.71 -34.55 -0.12
C ILE A 35 -10.66 -33.16 0.53
N ALA A 36 -10.33 -32.15 -0.28
CA ALA A 36 -10.21 -30.76 0.18
C ALA A 36 -11.51 -30.23 0.85
N VAL A 37 -12.68 -30.70 0.41
CA VAL A 37 -13.99 -30.34 1.00
C VAL A 37 -14.07 -30.74 2.47
N THR A 38 -13.55 -31.92 2.83
CA THR A 38 -13.57 -32.41 4.22
C THR A 38 -12.65 -31.57 5.09
N VAL A 39 -11.48 -31.17 4.58
CA VAL A 39 -10.58 -30.24 5.25
C VAL A 39 -11.25 -28.87 5.44
N HIS A 40 -11.94 -28.35 4.42
CA HIS A 40 -12.69 -27.09 4.52
C HIS A 40 -13.76 -27.12 5.62
N ARG A 41 -14.56 -28.18 5.70
CA ARG A 41 -15.58 -28.34 6.75
C ARG A 41 -14.95 -28.39 8.14
N THR A 42 -13.83 -29.09 8.27
CA THR A 42 -13.07 -29.22 9.53
C THR A 42 -12.52 -27.86 9.97
N LEU A 43 -11.91 -27.10 9.06
CA LEU A 43 -11.42 -25.75 9.37
C LEU A 43 -12.55 -24.79 9.77
N ARG A 44 -13.71 -24.84 9.08
CA ARG A 44 -14.88 -24.03 9.47
C ARG A 44 -15.45 -24.42 10.83
N LYS A 45 -15.51 -25.72 11.15
CA LYS A 45 -15.93 -26.22 12.47
C LYS A 45 -15.01 -25.69 13.57
N ALA A 46 -13.72 -25.57 13.29
CA ALA A 46 -12.73 -24.96 14.18
C ALA A 46 -12.76 -23.42 14.20
N GLY A 47 -13.76 -22.78 13.58
CA GLY A 47 -13.92 -21.31 13.56
C GLY A 47 -13.05 -20.57 12.56
N LEU A 48 -12.35 -21.27 11.65
CA LEU A 48 -11.47 -20.64 10.66
C LEU A 48 -12.24 -20.30 9.37
N GLY A 49 -12.20 -19.02 9.01
CA GLY A 49 -12.74 -18.49 7.75
C GLY A 49 -11.65 -18.25 6.70
N ALA A 50 -12.01 -18.39 5.43
CA ALA A 50 -11.14 -17.95 4.34
C ALA A 50 -11.31 -16.44 4.14
N ILE A 51 -10.20 -15.71 4.06
CA ILE A 51 -10.16 -14.28 3.76
C ILE A 51 -9.28 -14.03 2.53
N GLU A 52 -9.51 -12.93 1.83
CA GLU A 52 -8.54 -12.41 0.86
C GLU A 52 -7.26 -12.02 1.62
N LYS A 53 -6.10 -12.46 1.14
CA LYS A 53 -4.83 -12.03 1.74
C LYS A 53 -4.64 -10.54 1.46
N PRO A 54 -4.45 -9.69 2.48
CA PRO A 54 -4.18 -8.28 2.24
C PRO A 54 -2.88 -8.13 1.45
N LYS A 55 -2.90 -7.27 0.43
CA LYS A 55 -1.68 -6.87 -0.28
C LYS A 55 -0.97 -5.83 0.57
N THR A 56 0.24 -6.13 1.01
CA THR A 56 1.10 -5.20 1.75
C THR A 56 2.46 -5.16 1.08
N ALA A 57 3.15 -4.02 1.18
CA ALA A 57 4.54 -3.94 0.72
C ALA A 57 5.41 -4.93 1.49
N LEU A 58 6.35 -5.58 0.79
CA LEU A 58 7.32 -6.46 1.42
C LEU A 58 8.38 -5.60 2.12
N LEU A 59 8.30 -5.49 3.44
CA LEU A 59 9.29 -4.76 4.23
C LEU A 59 10.39 -5.71 4.73
N SER A 60 11.64 -5.31 4.54
CA SER A 60 12.78 -6.00 5.16
C SER A 60 12.77 -5.79 6.67
N ALA A 61 13.33 -6.72 7.45
CA ALA A 61 13.46 -6.56 8.89
C ALA A 61 14.18 -5.25 9.28
N LYS A 62 15.21 -4.86 8.52
CA LYS A 62 15.92 -3.58 8.65
C LYS A 62 14.98 -2.38 8.51
N ASN A 63 14.11 -2.39 7.50
CA ASN A 63 13.17 -1.29 7.27
C ASN A 63 12.07 -1.26 8.34
N ILE A 64 11.63 -2.41 8.85
CA ILE A 64 10.70 -2.50 9.98
C ILE A 64 11.31 -1.85 11.22
N CYS A 65 12.54 -2.22 11.58
CA CYS A 65 13.23 -1.63 12.74
C CYS A 65 13.38 -0.12 12.59
N LYS A 66 13.84 0.37 11.43
CA LYS A 66 13.99 1.82 11.17
C LYS A 66 12.66 2.58 11.31
N ARG A 67 11.58 2.05 10.73
CA ARG A 67 10.24 2.66 10.85
C ARG A 67 9.77 2.69 12.29
N LEU A 68 9.95 1.58 13.03
CA LEU A 68 9.59 1.51 14.44
C LEU A 68 10.39 2.51 15.29
N SER A 69 11.71 2.59 15.09
CA SER A 69 12.56 3.56 15.79
C SER A 69 12.14 5.00 15.51
N TRP A 70 11.83 5.32 14.25
CA TRP A 70 11.33 6.65 13.89
C TRP A 70 9.99 6.95 14.59
N CYS A 71 9.01 6.03 14.52
CA CYS A 71 7.73 6.20 15.20
C CYS A 71 7.89 6.36 16.72
N MET A 72 8.77 5.56 17.34
CA MET A 72 9.02 5.65 18.79
C MET A 72 9.69 6.96 19.19
N ALA A 73 10.59 7.50 18.36
CA ALA A 73 11.24 8.78 18.61
C ALA A 73 10.28 9.97 18.48
N HIS A 74 9.20 9.83 17.70
CA HIS A 74 8.23 10.89 17.41
C HIS A 74 6.86 10.64 18.05
N LYS A 75 6.72 9.61 18.90
CA LYS A 75 5.42 9.17 19.44
C LYS A 75 4.77 10.23 20.35
N ASP A 76 5.61 11.03 21.02
CA ASP A 76 5.20 12.05 21.99
C ASP A 76 5.28 13.47 21.40
N TRP A 77 5.48 13.59 20.07
CA TRP A 77 5.47 14.88 19.39
C TRP A 77 4.11 15.55 19.51
N THR A 78 4.14 16.80 19.95
CA THR A 78 2.96 17.67 20.07
C THR A 78 2.51 18.17 18.70
N VAL A 79 1.32 18.77 18.65
CA VAL A 79 0.85 19.44 17.42
C VAL A 79 1.84 20.52 16.96
N ASP A 80 2.46 21.24 17.89
CA ASP A 80 3.44 22.27 17.56
C ASP A 80 4.76 21.68 17.04
N ASP A 81 5.12 20.46 17.45
CA ASP A 81 6.24 19.75 16.83
C ASP A 81 5.94 19.37 15.38
N TRP A 82 4.71 18.89 15.11
CA TRP A 82 4.26 18.55 13.75
C TRP A 82 4.09 19.76 12.83
N LYS A 83 3.78 20.94 13.37
CA LYS A 83 3.70 22.21 12.62
C LYS A 83 5.00 22.58 11.91
N ARG A 84 6.12 22.11 12.44
CA ARG A 84 7.45 22.37 11.89
C ARG A 84 7.78 21.50 10.68
N VAL A 85 7.03 20.42 10.44
CA VAL A 85 7.32 19.45 9.37
C VAL A 85 6.73 19.90 8.05
N ILE A 86 7.56 19.87 7.00
CA ILE A 86 7.13 19.98 5.61
C ILE A 86 7.09 18.59 5.00
N TRP A 87 5.96 18.21 4.42
CA TRP A 87 5.78 16.93 3.75
C TRP A 87 5.83 17.14 2.24
N SER A 88 6.73 16.46 1.53
CA SER A 88 6.75 16.46 0.07
C SER A 88 6.58 15.07 -0.49
N ASP A 89 5.99 14.97 -1.68
CA ASP A 89 5.96 13.73 -2.45
C ASP A 89 5.76 14.03 -3.94
N GLU A 90 6.06 13.04 -4.78
CA GLU A 90 5.70 13.05 -6.19
C GLU A 90 4.41 12.27 -6.44
N THR A 91 3.52 12.83 -7.25
CA THR A 91 2.30 12.14 -7.65
C THR A 91 2.14 12.11 -9.15
N LYS A 92 1.61 10.98 -9.65
CA LYS A 92 1.26 10.80 -11.05
C LYS A 92 -0.25 10.86 -11.20
N ILE A 93 -0.73 11.82 -11.97
CA ILE A 93 -2.14 11.97 -12.31
C ILE A 93 -2.35 11.47 -13.73
N ASN A 94 -3.03 10.32 -13.86
CA ASN A 94 -3.37 9.73 -15.15
C ASN A 94 -4.56 10.46 -15.77
N ARG A 95 -4.46 10.81 -17.05
CA ARG A 95 -5.53 11.47 -17.80
C ARG A 95 -6.58 10.47 -18.31
N PHE A 96 -6.16 9.23 -18.60
CA PHE A 96 -7.05 8.11 -18.92
C PHE A 96 -6.72 6.92 -18.03
N ASN A 97 -7.78 6.21 -17.61
CA ASN A 97 -7.75 5.07 -16.69
C ASN A 97 -7.22 5.42 -15.29
N SER A 98 -8.10 5.36 -14.30
CA SER A 98 -7.66 5.41 -12.90
C SER A 98 -6.90 4.12 -12.56
N ASP A 99 -5.91 4.21 -11.68
CA ASP A 99 -5.22 3.03 -11.12
C ASP A 99 -6.11 2.27 -10.12
N GLY A 100 -7.30 2.81 -9.84
CA GLY A 100 -8.31 2.22 -8.99
C GLY A 100 -8.96 0.96 -9.57
N ARG A 101 -9.58 0.19 -8.66
CA ARG A 101 -10.40 -0.98 -9.01
C ARG A 101 -11.69 -0.50 -9.66
N THR A 102 -12.03 -1.07 -10.81
CA THR A 102 -13.32 -0.89 -11.48
C THR A 102 -14.12 -2.18 -11.35
N TRP A 103 -15.40 -2.07 -11.01
CA TRP A 103 -16.30 -3.21 -10.83
C TRP A 103 -17.34 -3.22 -11.95
N ALA A 104 -17.72 -4.40 -12.41
CA ALA A 104 -18.81 -4.60 -13.34
C ALA A 104 -19.72 -5.72 -12.83
N TRP A 105 -21.02 -5.54 -12.96
CA TRP A 105 -22.02 -6.57 -12.65
C TRP A 105 -22.29 -7.39 -13.91
N ILE A 106 -22.19 -8.71 -13.84
CA ILE A 106 -22.42 -9.62 -14.97
C ILE A 106 -23.28 -10.81 -14.55
N ARG A 107 -24.23 -11.22 -15.39
CA ARG A 107 -25.03 -12.43 -15.13
C ARG A 107 -24.17 -13.69 -15.34
N SER A 108 -24.45 -14.74 -14.56
CA SER A 108 -23.70 -16.00 -14.69
C SER A 108 -23.79 -16.55 -16.11
N ARG A 109 -22.63 -16.85 -16.71
CA ARG A 109 -22.45 -17.36 -18.08
C ARG A 109 -22.80 -16.38 -19.22
N GLU A 110 -23.01 -15.09 -18.92
CA GLU A 110 -23.11 -14.07 -19.98
C GLU A 110 -21.72 -13.76 -20.58
N SER A 111 -21.67 -13.48 -21.88
CA SER A 111 -20.43 -13.04 -22.54
C SER A 111 -20.06 -11.62 -22.10
N LEU A 112 -18.75 -11.33 -22.04
CA LEU A 112 -18.26 -10.00 -21.73
C LEU A 112 -18.66 -9.03 -22.86
N LYS A 113 -19.24 -7.89 -22.47
CA LYS A 113 -19.59 -6.77 -23.35
C LYS A 113 -18.59 -5.64 -23.12
N SER A 114 -18.55 -4.66 -24.02
CA SER A 114 -17.63 -3.52 -23.94
C SER A 114 -17.67 -2.80 -22.59
N HIS A 115 -18.85 -2.65 -21.98
CA HIS A 115 -19.02 -2.00 -20.67
C HIS A 115 -18.66 -2.90 -19.46
N HIS A 116 -18.43 -4.20 -19.67
CA HIS A 116 -17.91 -5.12 -18.65
C HIS A 116 -16.38 -5.12 -18.59
N VAL A 117 -15.71 -4.45 -19.53
CA VAL A 117 -14.25 -4.51 -19.70
C VAL A 117 -13.66 -3.12 -19.51
N LYS A 118 -12.63 -3.03 -18.66
CA LYS A 118 -11.82 -1.82 -18.55
C LYS A 118 -10.98 -1.69 -19.81
N MET A 119 -11.26 -0.68 -20.64
CA MET A 119 -10.47 -0.44 -21.85
C MET A 119 -9.05 -0.02 -21.51
N THR A 120 -8.06 -0.73 -22.03
CA THR A 120 -6.64 -0.38 -21.90
C THR A 120 -6.15 0.17 -23.24
N VAL A 121 -5.60 1.39 -23.26
CA VAL A 121 -4.91 1.90 -24.44
C VAL A 121 -3.50 1.32 -24.51
N LYS A 122 -3.07 0.83 -25.68
CA LYS A 122 -1.73 0.20 -25.85
C LYS A 122 -0.59 1.19 -25.63
N HIS A 123 -0.81 2.48 -25.92
CA HIS A 123 0.13 3.58 -25.69
C HIS A 123 -0.67 4.85 -25.37
N GLY A 124 -0.18 5.71 -24.47
CA GLY A 124 -0.58 7.13 -24.48
C GLY A 124 -1.96 7.48 -23.90
N GLY A 125 -2.30 6.98 -22.71
CA GLY A 125 -3.34 7.62 -21.90
C GLY A 125 -2.96 9.04 -21.46
N GLY A 126 -1.67 9.34 -21.43
CA GLY A 126 -1.12 10.59 -20.92
C GLY A 126 -1.23 10.66 -19.40
N SER A 127 -0.17 11.17 -18.78
CA SER A 127 -0.15 11.44 -17.34
C SER A 127 0.69 12.68 -17.10
N ILE A 128 0.35 13.44 -16.09
CA ILE A 128 1.25 14.47 -15.54
C ILE A 128 1.88 13.91 -14.28
N MET A 129 3.16 14.20 -14.10
CA MET A 129 3.88 13.94 -12.86
C MET A 129 4.09 15.30 -12.18
N LEU A 130 3.72 15.39 -10.92
CA LEU A 130 3.81 16.61 -10.12
C LEU A 130 4.69 16.32 -8.91
N TRP A 131 5.50 17.28 -8.54
CA TRP A 131 6.08 17.37 -7.20
C TRP A 131 5.30 18.43 -6.43
N SER A 132 5.03 18.20 -5.16
CA SER A 132 4.45 19.23 -4.29
C SER A 132 4.86 19.02 -2.85
N ALA A 133 4.83 20.10 -2.07
CA ALA A 133 4.95 20.06 -0.62
C ALA A 133 3.67 20.58 0.07
N ILE A 134 3.41 20.10 1.26
CA ILE A 134 2.34 20.56 2.15
C ILE A 134 2.89 20.80 3.55
N THR A 135 2.31 21.75 4.25
CA THR A 135 2.66 22.10 5.62
C THR A 135 1.42 22.15 6.48
N TYR A 136 1.58 22.36 7.78
CA TYR A 136 0.43 22.57 8.65
C TYR A 136 -0.36 23.83 8.31
N ALA A 137 0.33 24.89 7.84
CA ALA A 137 -0.30 26.16 7.47
C ALA A 137 -1.14 26.06 6.18
N GLY A 138 -0.85 25.09 5.31
CA GLY A 138 -1.60 24.88 4.09
C GLY A 138 -0.81 24.16 2.99
N VAL A 139 -1.34 24.27 1.78
CA VAL A 139 -0.71 23.72 0.57
C VAL A 139 0.50 24.56 0.22
N GLY A 140 1.65 23.91 0.04
CA GLY A 140 2.87 24.55 -0.46
C GLY A 140 2.87 24.67 -1.98
N TRP A 141 4.07 24.84 -2.52
CA TRP A 141 4.27 25.04 -3.95
C TRP A 141 4.33 23.68 -4.64
N MET A 142 3.98 23.70 -5.93
CA MET A 142 4.00 22.51 -6.77
C MET A 142 4.57 22.84 -8.13
N CYS A 143 5.22 21.86 -8.74
CA CYS A 143 5.72 21.99 -10.11
C CYS A 143 5.43 20.72 -10.91
N LYS A 144 5.30 20.92 -12.23
CA LYS A 144 5.16 19.82 -13.17
C LYS A 144 6.54 19.28 -13.53
N ILE A 145 6.73 17.99 -13.34
CA ILE A 145 7.94 17.28 -13.77
C ILE A 145 7.78 16.91 -15.25
N ASN A 146 8.65 17.45 -16.09
CA ASN A 146 8.68 17.12 -17.51
C ASN A 146 9.65 15.96 -17.76
N GLY A 147 9.11 14.78 -18.03
CA GLY A 147 9.91 13.57 -18.27
C GLY A 147 10.19 12.78 -17.00
N ASN A 148 11.35 12.13 -16.93
CA ASN A 148 11.78 11.42 -15.74
C ASN A 148 12.50 12.37 -14.79
N MET A 149 12.19 12.28 -13.50
CA MET A 149 12.93 13.02 -12.48
C MET A 149 14.36 12.50 -12.39
N ASP A 150 15.32 13.40 -12.55
CA ASP A 150 16.72 13.15 -12.25
C ASP A 150 17.18 13.96 -11.03
N LYS A 151 18.43 13.73 -10.62
CA LYS A 151 19.01 14.39 -9.45
C LYS A 151 19.18 15.90 -9.62
N ALA A 152 19.42 16.39 -10.84
CA ALA A 152 19.62 17.81 -11.09
C ALA A 152 18.29 18.55 -10.99
N LEU A 153 17.28 18.05 -11.70
CA LEU A 153 15.92 18.58 -11.63
C LEU A 153 15.36 18.53 -10.20
N TYR A 154 15.61 17.43 -9.48
CA TYR A 154 15.17 17.34 -8.08
C TYR A 154 15.81 18.42 -7.21
N LYS A 155 17.10 18.71 -7.38
CA LYS A 155 17.76 19.79 -6.65
C LYS A 155 17.18 21.16 -6.98
N GLU A 156 16.94 21.46 -8.25
CA GLU A 156 16.31 22.71 -8.68
C GLU A 156 14.94 22.88 -8.02
N ILE A 157 14.13 21.81 -7.97
CA ILE A 157 12.83 21.82 -7.30
C ILE A 157 12.96 22.13 -5.79
N LEU A 158 13.99 21.59 -5.13
CA LEU A 158 14.24 21.87 -3.71
C LEU A 158 14.72 23.31 -3.48
N GLU A 159 15.57 23.84 -4.36
CA GLU A 159 16.10 25.19 -4.26
C GLU A 159 15.02 26.26 -4.56
N ASP A 160 14.02 25.92 -5.37
CA ASP A 160 12.94 26.83 -5.74
C ASP A 160 11.64 26.58 -4.96
N GLU A 161 10.96 25.44 -5.20
CA GLU A 161 9.59 25.24 -4.75
C GLU A 161 9.51 24.82 -3.28
N LEU A 162 10.47 24.03 -2.80
CA LEU A 162 10.55 23.74 -1.35
C LEU A 162 10.94 25.00 -0.58
N GLU A 163 11.84 25.81 -1.11
CA GLU A 163 12.29 27.03 -0.45
C GLU A 163 11.12 28.01 -0.25
N ARG A 164 10.32 28.24 -1.30
CA ARG A 164 9.10 29.04 -1.21
C ARG A 164 8.08 28.46 -0.22
N THR A 165 7.93 27.14 -0.22
CA THR A 165 7.06 26.46 0.76
C THR A 165 7.56 26.65 2.19
N THR A 166 8.88 26.65 2.38
CA THR A 166 9.51 26.85 3.68
C THR A 166 9.31 28.28 4.17
N GLU A 167 9.54 29.27 3.32
CA GLU A 167 9.30 30.69 3.62
C GLU A 167 7.83 30.95 3.99
N PHE A 168 6.90 30.36 3.25
CA PHE A 168 5.47 30.44 3.58
C PHE A 168 5.14 29.84 4.94
N ASN A 169 5.71 28.67 5.27
CA ASN A 169 5.45 28.04 6.57
C ASN A 169 6.00 28.89 7.72
N ILE A 170 7.19 29.46 7.52
CA ILE A 170 7.84 30.38 8.45
C ILE A 170 6.98 31.62 8.69
N ASP A 171 6.55 32.30 7.63
CA ASP A 171 5.70 33.49 7.72
C ASP A 171 4.37 33.20 8.41
N LYS A 172 3.71 32.09 8.04
CA LYS A 172 2.37 31.77 8.56
C LYS A 172 2.34 31.29 9.99
N LEU A 173 3.39 30.61 10.44
CA LEU A 173 3.46 30.01 11.77
C LEU A 173 4.45 30.73 12.69
N GLU A 174 5.03 31.85 12.22
CA GLU A 174 6.05 32.63 12.92
C GLU A 174 7.23 31.77 13.41
N LEU A 175 7.63 30.79 12.59
CA LEU A 175 8.71 29.87 12.89
C LEU A 175 10.07 30.46 12.49
N GLU A 176 11.13 30.10 13.21
CA GLU A 176 12.49 30.34 12.75
C GLU A 176 12.90 29.29 11.72
N ARG A 177 13.79 29.66 10.79
CA ARG A 177 14.27 28.75 9.75
C ARG A 177 14.88 27.46 10.30
N GLN A 178 15.58 27.54 11.43
CA GLN A 178 16.21 26.39 12.09
C GLN A 178 15.19 25.44 12.75
N GLN A 179 13.96 25.90 12.97
CA GLN A 179 12.90 25.08 13.55
C GLN A 179 12.22 24.20 12.51
N VAL A 180 12.25 24.58 11.23
CA VAL A 180 11.62 23.82 10.14
C VAL A 180 12.32 22.48 9.92
N ILE A 181 11.53 21.43 9.72
CA ILE A 181 11.99 20.05 9.50
C ILE A 181 11.54 19.62 8.10
N PHE A 182 12.52 19.30 7.25
CA PHE A 182 12.35 18.67 5.95
C PHE A 182 13.29 17.47 5.83
#